data_AF-A0A090S336-F1
#
_entry.id   AF-A0A090S336-F1
#
_cell.length_a   1.000
_cell.length_b   1.000
_cell.length_c   1.000
_cell.angle_alpha   90.00
_cell.angle_beta   90.00
_cell.angle_gamma   90.00
#
_symmetry.space_group_name_H-M   'P 1'
#
loop_
_entity.id
_entity.type
_entity.pdbx_description
1 polymer ?
#
loop_
_entity_poly.entity_id
_entity_poly.type
_entity_poly.pdbx_seq_one_letter_code
_entity_poly.pdbx_strand_id
1 'polypeptide(L)'
;MLGEFRFSRMGIKIAEQHKKGYKWQHQVATALANNNTDTVALETADAREWFMGRDVRPEGLSGKGEMLVSYNGFIIGLGKWVGNRVKNGLPRELVRDKNLF
;
A
#
# COMPACT_ATOMS: atom_id res chain seq x y z
N MET A 1 -15.00 25.61 17.80
CA MET A 1 -14.18 24.40 17.99
C MET A 1 -13.02 24.23 16.99
N LEU A 2 -13.24 24.19 15.66
CA LEU A 2 -12.16 23.93 14.66
C LEU A 2 -11.04 25.00 14.60
N GLY A 3 -11.23 26.17 15.22
CA GLY A 3 -10.20 27.22 15.35
C GLY A 3 -9.77 27.51 16.79
N GLU A 4 -10.35 26.81 17.77
CA GLU A 4 -10.07 27.04 19.20
C GLU A 4 -8.90 26.19 19.70
N PHE A 5 -8.59 25.11 18.98
CA PHE A 5 -7.53 24.17 19.35
C PHE A 5 -6.50 24.04 18.24
N ARG A 6 -5.22 24.03 18.62
CA ARG A 6 -4.15 23.64 17.72
C ARG A 6 -4.03 22.12 17.72
N PHE A 7 -4.38 21.52 16.60
CA PHE A 7 -4.23 20.08 16.39
C PHE A 7 -2.85 19.78 15.79
N SER A 8 -2.18 18.75 16.31
CA SER A 8 -0.91 18.26 15.74
C SER A 8 -1.12 17.59 14.38
N ARG A 9 -2.26 16.92 14.19
CA ARG A 9 -2.73 16.36 12.91
C ARG A 9 -4.25 16.28 12.92
N MET A 10 -4.91 16.80 11.88
CA MET A 10 -6.35 16.62 11.66
C MET A 10 -6.58 15.58 10.57
N GLY A 11 -7.32 14.52 10.89
CA GLY A 11 -7.72 13.47 9.95
C GLY A 11 -6.56 12.64 9.39
N ILE A 12 -6.84 11.97 8.27
CA ILE A 12 -5.87 11.19 7.51
C ILE A 12 -5.56 11.90 6.19
N LYS A 13 -4.29 11.88 5.78
CA LYS A 13 -3.91 12.42 4.48
C LYS A 13 -4.32 11.42 3.40
N ILE A 14 -5.17 11.83 2.46
CA ILE A 14 -5.71 10.91 1.46
C ILE A 14 -4.73 10.73 0.28
N ALA A 15 -4.24 11.85 -0.26
CA ALA A 15 -3.30 11.84 -1.36
C ALA A 15 -2.43 13.10 -1.37
N GLU A 16 -1.36 13.07 -2.16
CA GLU A 16 -0.55 14.24 -2.53
C GLU A 16 -0.76 14.57 -4.00
N GLN A 17 -0.93 15.86 -4.32
CA GLN A 17 -0.97 16.30 -5.70
C GLN A 17 0.44 16.28 -6.30
N HIS A 18 0.59 15.68 -7.48
CA HIS A 18 1.80 15.70 -8.28
C HIS A 18 1.55 16.41 -9.62
N LYS A 19 2.62 16.69 -10.38
CA LYS A 19 2.51 17.32 -11.72
C LYS A 19 1.54 16.58 -12.66
N LYS A 20 1.40 15.26 -12.50
CA LYS A 20 0.48 14.41 -13.28
C LYS A 20 -0.30 13.50 -12.34
N GLY A 21 -1.40 14.01 -11.81
CA GLY A 21 -2.33 13.24 -10.98
C GLY A 21 -1.99 13.26 -9.49
N TYR A 22 -2.41 12.21 -8.79
CA TYR A 22 -2.31 12.09 -7.34
C TYR A 22 -1.46 10.89 -6.97
N LYS A 23 -0.74 11.02 -5.85
CA LYS A 23 -0.07 9.92 -5.18
C LYS A 23 -0.86 9.56 -3.93
N TRP A 24 -1.49 8.41 -3.93
CA TRP A 24 -2.27 7.92 -2.80
C TRP A 24 -1.38 7.61 -1.58
N GLN A 25 -1.94 7.81 -0.39
CA GLN A 25 -1.26 7.51 0.86
C GLN A 25 -1.63 6.11 1.36
N HIS A 26 -0.66 5.42 1.95
CA HIS A 26 -0.84 4.07 2.51
C HIS A 26 -1.98 4.01 3.53
N GLN A 27 -2.19 5.08 4.30
CA GLN A 27 -3.28 5.17 5.28
C GLN A 27 -4.67 5.01 4.63
N VAL A 28 -4.85 5.43 3.39
CA VAL A 28 -6.12 5.24 2.66
C VAL A 28 -6.37 3.77 2.38
N ALA A 29 -5.34 3.07 1.89
CA ALA A 29 -5.44 1.65 1.57
C ALA A 29 -5.79 0.80 2.80
N THR A 30 -5.27 1.16 3.97
CA THR A 30 -5.49 0.38 5.20
C THR A 30 -6.72 0.81 6.00
N ALA A 31 -7.13 2.08 5.93
CA ALA A 31 -8.24 2.59 6.74
C ALA A 31 -9.57 2.70 5.99
N LEU A 32 -9.55 2.92 4.67
CA LEU A 32 -10.75 3.24 3.89
C LEU A 32 -11.14 2.17 2.86
N ALA A 33 -10.23 1.27 2.51
CA ALA A 33 -10.53 0.22 1.56
C ALA A 33 -11.42 -0.85 2.21
N ASN A 34 -12.29 -1.45 1.40
CA ASN A 34 -13.23 -2.48 1.84
C ASN A 34 -12.92 -3.84 1.18
N ASN A 35 -13.54 -4.89 1.69
CA ASN A 35 -13.32 -6.27 1.22
C ASN A 35 -13.81 -6.51 -0.22
N ASN A 36 -14.51 -5.56 -0.84
CA ASN A 36 -15.00 -5.65 -2.23
C ASN A 36 -14.05 -4.95 -3.23
N THR A 37 -12.89 -4.47 -2.79
CA THR A 37 -11.95 -3.79 -3.68
C THR A 37 -11.00 -4.78 -4.32
N ASP A 38 -10.79 -4.66 -5.63
CA ASP A 38 -9.82 -5.49 -6.35
C ASP A 38 -8.40 -5.30 -5.78
N THR A 39 -7.76 -6.42 -5.44
CA THR A 39 -6.41 -6.44 -4.88
C THR A 39 -5.54 -7.49 -5.57
N VAL A 40 -4.23 -7.30 -5.55
CA VAL A 40 -3.28 -8.38 -5.83
C VAL A 40 -3.05 -9.09 -4.52
N ALA A 41 -3.59 -10.31 -4.44
CA ALA A 41 -3.36 -11.20 -3.31
C ALA A 41 -1.96 -11.82 -3.46
N LEU A 42 -1.09 -11.52 -2.50
CA LEU A 42 0.23 -12.11 -2.42
C LEU A 42 0.18 -13.47 -1.72
N GLU A 43 1.03 -14.38 -2.16
CA GLU A 43 1.37 -15.56 -1.39
C GLU A 43 2.33 -15.22 -0.24
N THR A 44 2.50 -16.14 0.71
CA THR A 44 3.34 -15.93 1.90
C THR A 44 4.78 -15.52 1.56
N ALA A 45 5.37 -16.08 0.50
CA ALA A 45 6.73 -15.74 0.07
C ALA A 45 6.84 -14.28 -0.39
N ASP A 46 5.94 -13.85 -1.27
CA ASP A 46 5.89 -12.46 -1.73
C ASP A 46 5.49 -11.50 -0.62
N ALA A 47 4.56 -11.88 0.26
CA ALA A 47 4.17 -11.07 1.40
C ALA A 47 5.36 -10.80 2.35
N ARG A 48 6.24 -11.79 2.55
CA ARG A 48 7.48 -11.61 3.32
C ARG A 48 8.38 -10.56 2.67
N GLU A 49 8.65 -10.70 1.39
CA GLU A 49 9.46 -9.73 0.62
C GLU A 49 8.83 -8.34 0.63
N TRP A 50 7.50 -8.26 0.53
CA TRP A 50 6.74 -7.02 0.62
C TRP A 50 6.95 -6.31 1.96
N PHE A 51 6.85 -7.03 3.08
CA PHE A 51 7.09 -6.44 4.41
C PHE A 51 8.56 -6.07 4.62
N MET A 52 9.50 -6.68 3.90
CA MET A 52 10.91 -6.27 3.84
C MET A 52 11.15 -5.06 2.91
N GLY A 53 10.09 -4.44 2.38
CA GLY A 53 10.18 -3.25 1.53
C GLY A 53 10.66 -3.54 0.10
N ARG A 54 10.61 -4.80 -0.34
CA ARG A 54 11.08 -5.24 -1.66
C ARG A 54 9.92 -5.34 -2.65
N ASP A 55 10.23 -5.13 -3.92
CA ASP A 55 9.28 -5.36 -5.01
C ASP A 55 9.03 -6.86 -5.22
N VAL A 56 7.81 -7.22 -5.57
CA VAL A 56 7.38 -8.63 -5.71
C VAL A 56 6.99 -8.95 -7.14
N ARG A 57 7.00 -10.24 -7.50
CA ARG A 57 6.60 -10.74 -8.84
C ARG A 57 5.61 -11.89 -8.68
N PRO A 58 4.35 -11.57 -8.35
CA PRO A 58 3.35 -12.59 -8.08
C PRO A 58 3.10 -13.42 -9.33
N GLU A 59 3.18 -14.74 -9.18
CA GLU A 59 3.08 -15.67 -10.31
C GLU A 59 1.66 -15.66 -10.91
N GLY A 60 1.58 -15.68 -12.23
CA GLY A 60 0.29 -15.70 -12.96
C GLY A 60 -0.52 -14.39 -12.89
N LEU A 61 -0.04 -13.36 -12.18
CA LEU A 61 -0.73 -12.07 -12.08
C LEU A 61 -0.06 -11.02 -12.97
N SER A 62 -0.88 -10.18 -13.58
CA SER A 62 -0.42 -9.01 -14.33
C SER A 62 -1.41 -7.86 -14.19
N GLY A 63 -0.93 -6.64 -14.32
CA GLY A 63 -1.78 -5.46 -14.22
C GLY A 63 -1.07 -4.20 -14.67
N LYS A 64 -1.73 -3.07 -14.50
CA LYS A 64 -1.22 -1.75 -14.84
C LYS A 64 -1.62 -0.75 -13.77
N GLY A 65 -0.79 0.26 -13.58
CA GLY A 65 -1.11 1.37 -12.68
C GLY A 65 -0.98 1.01 -11.20
N GLU A 66 -1.51 1.90 -10.36
CA GLU A 66 -1.55 1.74 -8.91
C GLU A 66 -2.67 0.80 -8.51
N MET A 67 -2.44 0.03 -7.44
CA MET A 67 -3.41 -0.91 -6.94
C MET A 67 -3.24 -1.21 -5.46
N LEU A 68 -4.21 -1.91 -4.87
CA LEU A 68 -4.12 -2.44 -3.52
C LEU A 68 -3.45 -3.81 -3.52
N VAL A 69 -2.64 -4.05 -2.50
CA VAL A 69 -1.96 -5.33 -2.27
C VAL A 69 -2.55 -5.94 -1.01
N SER A 70 -2.90 -7.22 -1.07
CA SER A 70 -3.47 -7.96 0.05
C SER A 70 -2.69 -9.23 0.37
N TYR A 71 -2.84 -9.69 1.61
CA TYR A 71 -2.33 -10.98 2.08
C TYR A 71 -3.35 -11.56 3.06
N ASN A 72 -3.72 -12.83 2.87
CA ASN A 72 -4.76 -13.52 3.66
C ASN A 72 -6.08 -12.74 3.79
N GLY A 73 -6.51 -12.07 2.72
CA GLY A 73 -7.74 -11.28 2.70
C GLY A 73 -7.65 -9.90 3.36
N PHE A 74 -6.47 -9.51 3.88
CA PHE A 74 -6.25 -8.19 4.47
C PHE A 74 -5.41 -7.32 3.56
N ILE A 75 -5.77 -6.05 3.44
CA ILE A 75 -5.01 -5.07 2.65
C ILE A 75 -3.77 -4.66 3.44
N ILE A 76 -2.61 -4.86 2.82
CA ILE A 76 -1.30 -4.60 3.44
C ILE A 76 -0.63 -3.34 2.87
N GLY A 77 -1.12 -2.79 1.76
CA GLY A 77 -0.68 -1.50 1.26
C GLY A 77 -1.05 -1.20 -0.19
N LEU A 78 -0.37 -0.18 -0.72
CA LEU A 78 -0.44 0.23 -2.12
C LEU A 78 0.74 -0.33 -2.88
N GLY A 79 0.49 -0.80 -4.09
CA GLY A 79 1.52 -1.20 -5.05
C GLY A 79 1.31 -0.53 -6.40
N LYS A 80 2.30 -0.66 -7.27
CA LYS A 80 2.19 -0.20 -8.66
C LYS A 80 2.80 -1.20 -9.61
N TRP A 81 2.05 -1.65 -10.60
CA TRP A 81 2.59 -2.48 -11.66
C TRP A 81 3.62 -1.73 -12.50
N VAL A 82 4.82 -2.30 -12.63
CA VAL A 82 5.92 -1.78 -13.46
C VAL A 82 6.54 -2.97 -14.20
N GLY A 83 6.10 -3.20 -15.43
CA GLY A 83 6.48 -4.40 -16.19
C GLY A 83 5.85 -5.65 -15.54
N ASN A 84 6.68 -6.64 -15.20
CA ASN A 84 6.25 -7.90 -14.57
C ASN A 84 6.33 -7.90 -13.03
N ARG A 85 6.60 -6.75 -12.40
CA ARG A 85 6.69 -6.63 -10.94
C ARG A 85 5.67 -5.66 -10.39
N VAL A 86 5.28 -5.89 -9.14
CA VAL A 86 4.58 -4.91 -8.32
C VAL A 86 5.62 -4.16 -7.51
N LYS A 87 5.74 -2.86 -7.80
CA LYS A 87 6.59 -1.95 -7.03
C LYS A 87 6.00 -1.73 -5.64
N ASN A 88 6.84 -1.84 -4.63
CA ASN A 88 6.47 -1.71 -3.23
C ASN A 88 6.15 -0.25 -2.86
N GLY A 89 4.97 -0.04 -2.27
CA GLY A 89 4.51 1.26 -1.77
C GLY A 89 4.34 1.30 -0.25
N LEU A 90 4.90 0.34 0.48
CA LEU A 90 4.93 0.31 1.93
C LEU A 90 5.77 1.50 2.46
N PRO A 91 5.25 2.29 3.42
CA PRO A 91 6.01 3.32 4.08
C PRO A 91 7.27 2.76 4.75
N ARG A 92 8.38 3.50 4.68
CA ARG A 92 9.70 3.01 5.12
C ARG A 92 9.73 2.70 6.62
N GLU A 93 8.93 3.41 7.39
CA GLU A 93 8.72 3.20 8.82
C GLU A 93 7.97 1.89 9.16
N LEU A 94 7.27 1.29 8.18
CA LEU A 94 6.58 0.01 8.33
C LEU A 94 7.37 -1.18 7.78
N VAL A 95 8.54 -0.94 7.16
CA VAL A 95 9.42 -1.98 6.66
C VAL A 95 10.03 -2.77 7.83
N ARG A 96 10.05 -4.09 7.69
CA ARG A 96 10.56 -5.02 8.70
C ARG A 96 11.64 -5.90 8.10
N ASP A 97 12.90 -5.60 8.44
CA ASP A 97 14.09 -6.29 7.90
C ASP A 97 14.35 -7.69 8.49
N LYS A 98 13.57 -8.12 9.50
CA LYS A 98 13.72 -9.41 10.17
C LYS A 98 12.73 -10.45 9.62
N ASN A 99 12.94 -11.72 9.98
CA ASN A 99 12.01 -12.81 9.70
C ASN A 99 10.61 -12.50 10.26
N LEU A 100 9.76 -11.91 9.41
CA LEU A 100 8.31 -12.05 9.53
C LEU A 100 7.97 -13.44 9.06
N PHE A 101 7.22 -14.19 9.88
CA PHE A 101 6.86 -15.60 9.67
C PHE A 101 7.99 -16.58 9.99
#